data_AF-A0A414LGN5-F1
#
_entry.id   AF-A0A414LGN5-F1
#
_cell.length_a   1.000
_cell.length_b   1.000
_cell.length_c   1.000
_cell.angle_alpha   90.00
_cell.angle_beta   90.00
_cell.angle_gamma   90.00
#
_symmetry.space_group_name_H-M   'P 1'
#
loop_
_entity.id
_entity.type
_entity.pdbx_description
1 polymer ?
#
loop_
_entity_poly.entity_id
_entity_poly.type
_entity_poly.pdbx_seq_one_letter_code
_entity_poly.pdbx_strand_id
1 'polypeptide(L)'
;MIMADFISPGIIGNPMNPYQQSYSDTCAIKSQQLILSDFGIPITEDQLVQYSMDQGWYTGDGSGTHLSDVGKLLADAGIPCTQSVDANIYDLVDELQQGHKVIVGVDSGELWDNPLLGWLKDLFLGDTPDHALIVAGIDTTDPDNPMVILTDPGTGQPAEPYPLDQFMDAWSDSQHFMVATDIPIPAAVDFFQNNNMPDFHLPEIAGVDYDTFNDYHNYSHTIDFTSQFPDLYNSFKLYPTMPGWTFDDALLHVGLPPFDPTLFPAPTFFDPLSFNYADINNFSWLTPDLNTGMEGITTHSLDVLQDSYDDCMRHAQECMDNGMPVSSQLWINQAHDAQSAIDNIISGC
;
A
#
# COMPACT_ATOMS: atom_id res chain seq x y z
N MET A 1 6.91 -17.78 -16.11
CA MET A 1 7.53 -19.11 -15.92
C MET A 1 8.67 -18.91 -14.94
N ILE A 2 8.45 -19.21 -13.65
CA ILE A 2 9.43 -18.97 -12.59
C ILE A 2 10.55 -20.00 -12.76
N MET A 3 11.76 -19.53 -13.03
CA MET A 3 12.95 -20.37 -12.99
C MET A 3 13.16 -20.80 -11.54
N ALA A 4 13.37 -22.10 -11.32
CA ALA A 4 13.68 -22.64 -10.01
C ALA A 4 15.14 -22.27 -9.68
N ASP A 5 15.33 -21.25 -8.86
CA ASP A 5 16.65 -20.92 -8.32
C ASP A 5 16.97 -21.85 -7.16
N PHE A 6 17.98 -22.70 -7.35
CA PHE A 6 18.49 -23.63 -6.35
C PHE A 6 19.48 -22.89 -5.44
N ILE A 7 19.05 -22.53 -4.22
CA ILE A 7 19.87 -21.75 -3.26
C ILE A 7 20.93 -22.62 -2.54
N SER A 8 20.81 -23.96 -2.53
CA SER A 8 21.82 -24.90 -2.01
C SER A 8 21.40 -26.36 -2.27
N PRO A 9 22.32 -27.35 -2.36
CA PRO A 9 21.97 -28.77 -2.52
C PRO A 9 21.05 -29.33 -1.42
N GLY A 10 20.90 -28.61 -0.29
CA GLY A 10 20.01 -28.97 0.82
C GLY A 10 18.63 -28.29 0.82
N ILE A 11 18.38 -27.31 -0.07
CA ILE A 11 17.11 -26.59 -0.17
C ILE A 11 16.54 -26.83 -1.56
N ILE A 12 15.45 -27.59 -1.62
CA ILE A 12 14.74 -27.89 -2.88
C ILE A 12 13.52 -26.97 -2.95
N GLY A 13 13.50 -26.05 -3.92
CA GLY A 13 12.46 -25.03 -4.09
C GLY A 13 12.99 -23.62 -3.82
N ASN A 14 12.12 -22.61 -3.96
CA ASN A 14 12.43 -21.22 -3.57
C ASN A 14 11.77 -20.93 -2.20
N PRO A 15 12.52 -20.98 -1.08
CA PRO A 15 11.98 -20.72 0.26
C PRO A 15 11.77 -19.23 0.55
N MET A 16 12.04 -18.34 -0.42
CA MET A 16 11.89 -16.90 -0.22
C MET A 16 10.41 -16.53 -0.12
N ASN A 17 10.06 -15.77 0.92
CA ASN A 17 8.76 -15.11 1.00
C ASN A 17 8.77 -13.90 0.06
N PRO A 18 8.01 -13.91 -1.05
CA PRO A 18 8.06 -12.81 -2.02
C PRO A 18 7.41 -11.53 -1.49
N TYR A 19 6.60 -11.62 -0.42
CA TYR A 19 5.87 -10.48 0.15
C TYR A 19 6.68 -9.74 1.20
N GLN A 20 7.50 -10.45 1.97
CA GLN A 20 8.25 -9.86 3.07
C GLN A 20 9.33 -8.90 2.56
N GLN A 21 9.42 -7.72 3.18
CA GLN A 21 10.49 -6.76 2.94
C GLN A 21 11.84 -7.34 3.42
N SER A 22 12.90 -6.98 2.71
CA SER A 22 14.25 -7.47 2.98
C SER A 22 15.00 -6.61 3.99
N TYR A 23 14.60 -5.34 4.14
CA TYR A 23 15.17 -4.35 5.06
C TYR A 23 14.08 -3.85 6.01
N SER A 24 14.42 -3.43 7.23
CA SER A 24 13.44 -3.12 8.28
C SER A 24 12.58 -1.87 8.00
N ASP A 25 13.00 -1.00 7.08
CA ASP A 25 12.38 0.28 6.76
C ASP A 25 11.96 0.42 5.28
N THR A 26 11.87 -0.69 4.54
CA THR A 26 11.52 -0.70 3.09
C THR A 26 10.07 -1.08 2.79
N CYS A 27 9.16 -1.02 3.76
CA CYS A 27 7.74 -1.39 3.58
C CYS A 27 7.06 -0.70 2.39
N ALA A 28 7.29 0.60 2.20
CA ALA A 28 6.78 1.38 1.07
C ALA A 28 7.41 0.98 -0.27
N ILE A 29 8.71 0.69 -0.28
CA ILE A 29 9.44 0.23 -1.48
C ILE A 29 8.95 -1.17 -1.86
N LYS A 30 8.81 -2.06 -0.89
CA LYS A 30 8.31 -3.42 -1.07
C LYS A 30 6.87 -3.45 -1.55
N SER A 31 6.00 -2.63 -0.99
CA SER A 31 4.62 -2.46 -1.46
C SER A 31 4.58 -2.04 -2.94
N GLN A 32 5.40 -1.05 -3.33
CA GLN A 32 5.51 -0.65 -4.74
C GLN A 32 6.11 -1.76 -5.61
N GLN A 33 7.11 -2.52 -5.12
CA GLN A 33 7.68 -3.67 -5.83
C GLN A 33 6.61 -4.72 -6.17
N LEU A 34 5.76 -5.05 -5.20
CA LEU A 34 4.69 -6.03 -5.39
C LEU A 34 3.69 -5.56 -6.44
N ILE A 35 3.33 -4.28 -6.43
CA ILE A 35 2.48 -3.68 -7.47
C ILE A 35 3.17 -3.70 -8.83
N LEU A 36 4.45 -3.30 -8.93
CA LEU A 36 5.24 -3.37 -10.16
C LEU A 36 5.25 -4.80 -10.73
N SER A 37 5.37 -5.81 -9.87
CA SER A 37 5.27 -7.22 -10.26
C SER A 37 3.88 -7.60 -10.79
N ASP A 38 2.79 -7.07 -10.22
CA ASP A 38 1.42 -7.27 -10.73
C ASP A 38 1.23 -6.65 -12.13
N PHE A 39 1.96 -5.60 -12.46
CA PHE A 39 2.06 -5.03 -13.81
C PHE A 39 3.04 -5.77 -14.74
N GLY A 40 3.68 -6.82 -14.24
CA GLY A 40 4.60 -7.66 -15.02
C GLY A 40 6.02 -7.11 -15.13
N ILE A 41 6.41 -6.16 -14.28
CA ILE A 41 7.76 -5.57 -14.24
C ILE A 41 8.65 -6.41 -13.31
N PRO A 42 9.61 -7.21 -13.85
CA PRO A 42 10.52 -8.01 -13.03
C PRO A 42 11.64 -7.16 -12.42
N ILE A 43 11.33 -6.43 -11.34
CA ILE A 43 12.31 -5.60 -10.61
C ILE A 43 12.48 -6.10 -9.17
N THR A 44 13.72 -6.12 -8.68
CA THR A 44 14.02 -6.57 -7.32
C THR A 44 13.85 -5.43 -6.31
N GLU A 45 13.67 -5.79 -5.03
CA GLU A 45 13.63 -4.82 -3.94
C GLU A 45 14.95 -4.04 -3.87
N ASP A 46 16.09 -4.71 -3.99
CA ASP A 46 17.42 -4.06 -3.98
C ASP A 46 17.58 -3.00 -5.08
N GLN A 47 17.09 -3.28 -6.30
CA GLN A 47 17.14 -2.30 -7.39
C GLN A 47 16.31 -1.05 -7.07
N LEU A 48 15.15 -1.23 -6.43
CA LEU A 48 14.27 -0.13 -6.05
C LEU A 48 14.78 0.64 -4.84
N VAL A 49 15.37 -0.04 -3.85
CA VAL A 49 16.06 0.56 -2.72
C VAL A 49 17.15 1.49 -3.22
N GLN A 50 18.00 0.96 -4.10
CA GLN A 50 19.08 1.76 -4.65
C GLN A 50 18.58 2.95 -5.45
N TYR A 51 17.61 2.72 -6.34
CA TYR A 51 17.03 3.79 -7.12
C TYR A 51 16.42 4.88 -6.23
N SER A 52 15.74 4.48 -5.16
CA SER A 52 15.13 5.41 -4.20
C SER A 52 16.20 6.23 -3.44
N MET A 53 17.34 5.63 -3.12
CA MET A 53 18.52 6.34 -2.58
C MET A 53 19.09 7.35 -3.56
N ASP A 54 19.27 6.95 -4.83
CA ASP A 54 19.78 7.84 -5.88
C ASP A 54 18.86 9.06 -6.11
N GLN A 55 17.55 8.87 -5.96
CA GLN A 55 16.54 9.93 -6.07
C GLN A 55 16.36 10.75 -4.77
N GLY A 56 16.92 10.29 -3.64
CA GLY A 56 16.75 10.90 -2.33
C GLY A 56 15.37 10.70 -1.69
N TRP A 57 14.64 9.66 -2.09
CA TRP A 57 13.34 9.27 -1.53
C TRP A 57 13.46 8.32 -0.34
N TYR A 58 14.62 7.69 -0.20
CA TYR A 58 14.95 6.74 0.86
C TYR A 58 16.41 6.93 1.23
N THR A 59 16.73 6.91 2.52
CA THR A 59 18.08 7.18 3.04
C THR A 59 18.73 5.97 3.69
N GLY A 60 17.98 4.89 3.95
CA GLY A 60 18.49 3.70 4.66
C GLY A 60 18.90 3.98 6.11
N ASP A 61 18.34 5.03 6.70
CA ASP A 61 18.67 5.53 8.03
C ASP A 61 17.58 5.14 9.06
N GLY A 62 16.68 4.22 8.67
CA GLY A 62 15.54 3.77 9.45
C GLY A 62 14.32 4.70 9.45
N SER A 63 14.38 5.88 8.81
CA SER A 63 13.21 6.75 8.65
C SER A 63 12.23 6.26 7.57
N GLY A 64 12.63 5.28 6.76
CA GLY A 64 11.83 4.74 5.68
C GLY A 64 11.65 5.71 4.51
N THR A 65 10.57 5.49 3.74
CA THR A 65 10.20 6.38 2.62
C THR A 65 9.21 7.43 3.12
N HIS A 66 9.42 8.71 2.80
CA HIS A 66 8.43 9.74 3.12
C HIS A 66 7.11 9.49 2.37
N LEU A 67 5.96 9.76 3.01
CA LEU A 67 4.65 9.60 2.38
C LEU A 67 4.55 10.32 1.02
N SER A 68 5.17 11.50 0.88
CA SER A 68 5.23 12.26 -0.37
C SER A 68 5.99 11.58 -1.51
N ASP A 69 6.75 10.53 -1.21
CA ASP A 69 7.56 9.77 -2.17
C ASP A 69 6.93 8.41 -2.50
N VAL A 70 5.91 7.97 -1.76
CA VAL A 70 5.19 6.72 -2.04
C VAL A 70 4.42 6.83 -3.37
N GLY A 71 4.62 5.91 -4.29
CA GLY A 71 4.05 5.96 -5.64
C GLY A 71 5.01 6.50 -6.70
N LYS A 72 6.11 7.16 -6.32
CA LYS A 72 7.09 7.66 -7.30
C LYS A 72 7.79 6.55 -8.06
N LEU A 73 8.01 5.37 -7.45
CA LEU A 73 8.55 4.20 -8.16
C LEU A 73 7.54 3.69 -9.21
N LEU A 74 6.24 3.75 -8.92
CA LEU A 74 5.18 3.40 -9.89
C LEU A 74 5.17 4.41 -11.05
N ALA A 75 5.18 5.70 -10.71
CA ALA A 75 5.15 6.78 -11.69
C ALA A 75 6.37 6.75 -12.64
N ASP A 76 7.58 6.55 -12.11
CA ASP A 76 8.81 6.45 -12.91
C ASP A 76 8.84 5.18 -13.77
N ALA A 77 8.21 4.10 -13.32
CA ALA A 77 7.97 2.90 -14.12
C ALA A 77 6.88 3.06 -15.18
N GLY A 78 6.26 4.25 -15.27
CA GLY A 78 5.22 4.57 -16.24
C GLY A 78 3.82 4.13 -15.84
N ILE A 79 3.61 3.72 -14.59
CA ILE A 79 2.28 3.43 -14.03
C ILE A 79 1.76 4.70 -13.36
N PRO A 80 0.72 5.34 -13.91
CA PRO A 80 0.14 6.52 -13.29
C PRO A 80 -0.52 6.13 -11.95
N CYS A 81 -0.37 6.98 -10.95
CA CYS A 81 -0.95 6.81 -9.64
C CYS A 81 -1.25 8.15 -8.98
N THR A 82 -2.28 8.17 -8.15
CA THR A 82 -2.72 9.34 -7.40
C THR A 82 -2.49 9.12 -5.91
N GLN A 83 -1.89 10.12 -5.26
CA GLN A 83 -1.85 10.20 -3.80
C GLN A 83 -3.04 11.00 -3.30
N SER A 84 -3.68 10.52 -2.24
CA SER A 84 -4.80 11.17 -1.59
C SER A 84 -4.62 11.16 -0.07
N VAL A 85 -5.18 12.19 0.58
CA VAL A 85 -5.41 12.27 2.03
C VAL A 85 -6.89 12.59 2.23
N ASP A 86 -7.39 12.42 3.45
CA ASP A 86 -8.81 12.53 3.78
C ASP A 86 -9.68 11.53 2.98
N ALA A 87 -9.10 10.43 2.52
CA ALA A 87 -9.83 9.34 1.90
C ALA A 87 -10.67 8.56 2.93
N ASN A 88 -11.56 7.72 2.44
CA ASN A 88 -12.41 6.87 3.26
C ASN A 88 -12.59 5.47 2.65
N ILE A 89 -13.29 4.58 3.37
CA ILE A 89 -13.45 3.19 2.93
C ILE A 89 -14.15 3.06 1.57
N TYR A 90 -15.02 4.01 1.19
CA TYR A 90 -15.66 3.97 -0.13
C TYR A 90 -14.66 4.29 -1.25
N ASP A 91 -13.65 5.12 -1.01
CA ASP A 91 -12.55 5.34 -1.96
C ASP A 91 -11.76 4.04 -2.16
N LEU A 92 -11.43 3.33 -1.08
CA LEU A 92 -10.76 2.03 -1.16
C LEU A 92 -11.58 1.03 -1.97
N VAL A 93 -12.89 0.95 -1.73
CA VAL A 93 -13.77 0.06 -2.48
C VAL A 93 -13.80 0.45 -3.96
N ASP A 94 -13.91 1.74 -4.28
CA ASP A 94 -13.98 2.24 -5.66
C ASP A 94 -12.71 1.91 -6.46
N GLU A 95 -11.53 2.04 -5.86
CA GLU A 95 -10.26 1.66 -6.50
C GLU A 95 -10.18 0.13 -6.70
N LEU A 96 -10.47 -0.65 -5.65
CA LEU A 96 -10.31 -2.11 -5.69
C LEU A 96 -11.26 -2.77 -6.70
N GLN A 97 -12.50 -2.29 -6.80
CA GLN A 97 -13.51 -2.87 -7.69
C GLN A 97 -13.18 -2.64 -9.17
N GLN A 98 -12.35 -1.64 -9.49
CA GLN A 98 -11.82 -1.39 -10.85
C GLN A 98 -10.55 -2.20 -11.13
N GLY A 99 -10.02 -2.95 -10.16
CA GLY A 99 -8.76 -3.69 -10.30
C GLY A 99 -7.52 -2.82 -10.19
N HIS A 100 -7.65 -1.61 -9.62
CA HIS A 100 -6.53 -0.78 -9.24
C HIS A 100 -5.84 -1.35 -8.00
N LYS A 101 -4.60 -0.92 -7.74
CA LYS A 101 -3.83 -1.31 -6.56
C LYS A 101 -3.71 -0.14 -5.62
N VAL A 102 -3.89 -0.40 -4.33
CA VAL A 102 -3.90 0.62 -3.29
C VAL A 102 -2.84 0.34 -2.24
N ILE A 103 -1.98 1.34 -2.00
CA ILE A 103 -1.09 1.41 -0.85
C ILE A 103 -1.72 2.36 0.18
N VAL A 104 -1.67 2.03 1.45
CA VAL A 104 -2.07 2.92 2.55
C VAL A 104 -0.92 3.10 3.53
N GLY A 105 -0.85 4.26 4.17
CA GLY A 105 0.02 4.52 5.32
C GLY A 105 -0.74 4.28 6.62
N VAL A 106 -0.19 3.52 7.56
CA VAL A 106 -0.84 3.19 8.84
C VAL A 106 0.15 3.28 10.00
N ASP A 107 -0.33 3.42 11.25
CA ASP A 107 0.45 3.07 12.44
C ASP A 107 0.43 1.53 12.62
N SER A 108 1.59 0.90 12.46
CA SER A 108 1.73 -0.55 12.57
C SER A 108 1.50 -1.06 13.99
N GLY A 109 1.75 -0.23 15.01
CA GLY A 109 1.45 -0.56 16.39
C GLY A 109 -0.04 -0.73 16.62
N GLU A 110 -0.88 0.17 16.12
CA GLU A 110 -2.34 0.03 16.24
C GLU A 110 -2.91 -1.14 15.41
N LEU A 111 -2.32 -1.38 14.23
CA LEU A 111 -2.73 -2.48 13.37
C LEU A 111 -2.34 -3.86 13.94
N TRP A 112 -1.18 -3.98 14.58
CA TRP A 112 -0.66 -5.26 15.06
C TRP A 112 -0.94 -5.52 16.55
N ASP A 113 -1.15 -4.49 17.37
CA ASP A 113 -1.46 -4.65 18.79
C ASP A 113 -2.95 -4.90 19.06
N ASN A 114 -3.22 -5.42 20.26
CA ASN A 114 -4.57 -5.56 20.77
C ASN A 114 -5.23 -4.17 20.88
N PRO A 115 -6.51 -3.98 20.51
CA PRO A 115 -7.20 -2.68 20.55
C PRO A 115 -7.12 -1.93 21.90
N LEU A 116 -7.00 -2.66 23.01
CA LEU A 116 -6.83 -2.07 24.36
C LEU A 116 -5.41 -1.56 24.65
N LEU A 117 -4.40 -2.07 23.95
CA LEU A 117 -2.99 -1.68 24.05
C LEU A 117 -2.67 -0.51 23.12
N GLY A 118 -3.25 -0.49 21.89
CA GLY A 118 -3.23 0.64 20.97
C GLY A 118 -3.74 1.92 21.63
N TRP A 119 -5.02 1.93 22.04
CA TRP A 119 -5.64 3.06 22.77
C TRP A 119 -4.81 3.61 23.96
N LEU A 120 -4.09 2.74 24.68
CA LEU A 120 -3.26 3.16 25.80
C LEU A 120 -1.96 3.83 25.31
N LYS A 121 -1.37 3.36 24.22
CA LYS A 121 -0.18 3.94 23.58
C LYS A 121 -0.49 5.34 23.06
N ASP A 122 -1.61 5.52 22.37
CA ASP A 122 -2.00 6.79 21.72
C ASP A 122 -2.27 7.87 22.78
N LEU A 123 -2.90 7.48 23.88
CA LEU A 123 -3.19 8.37 25.01
C LEU A 123 -1.91 8.91 25.70
N PHE A 124 -0.77 8.20 25.63
CA PHE A 124 0.45 8.53 26.36
C PHE A 124 1.66 8.94 25.50
N LEU A 125 1.73 8.54 24.22
CA LEU A 125 2.92 8.68 23.37
C LEU A 125 2.70 9.51 22.10
N GLY A 126 1.46 9.60 21.60
CA GLY A 126 1.10 10.31 20.36
C GLY A 126 1.52 9.57 19.09
N ASP A 127 0.80 9.86 18.00
CA ASP A 127 0.75 8.97 16.82
C ASP A 127 1.54 9.51 15.64
N THR A 128 2.24 8.61 14.93
CA THR A 128 2.87 8.89 13.64
C THR A 128 2.82 7.62 12.80
N PRO A 129 2.29 7.66 11.57
CA PRO A 129 2.27 6.49 10.70
C PRO A 129 3.71 6.05 10.41
N ASP A 130 4.00 4.77 10.65
CA ASP A 130 5.32 4.19 10.53
C ASP A 130 5.39 3.04 9.51
N HIS A 131 4.26 2.72 8.86
CA HIS A 131 4.17 1.57 7.98
C HIS A 131 3.33 1.81 6.72
N ALA A 132 3.70 1.14 5.64
CA ALA A 132 3.00 1.20 4.37
C ALA A 132 2.76 -0.21 3.82
N LEU A 133 1.50 -0.49 3.47
CA LEU A 133 1.04 -1.82 3.07
C LEU A 133 -0.01 -1.75 1.97
N ILE A 134 -0.38 -2.90 1.41
CA ILE A 134 -1.33 -2.98 0.30
C ILE A 134 -2.70 -3.41 0.81
N VAL A 135 -3.74 -2.66 0.47
CA VAL A 135 -5.12 -3.14 0.61
C VAL A 135 -5.39 -4.10 -0.54
N ALA A 136 -5.57 -5.38 -0.23
CA ALA A 136 -5.80 -6.44 -1.20
C ALA A 136 -7.29 -6.73 -1.44
N GLY A 137 -8.17 -6.33 -0.52
CA GLY A 137 -9.61 -6.52 -0.64
C GLY A 137 -10.37 -6.03 0.58
N ILE A 138 -11.70 -6.02 0.47
CA ILE A 138 -12.63 -5.75 1.56
C ILE A 138 -13.65 -6.89 1.55
N ASP A 139 -13.81 -7.58 2.68
CA ASP A 139 -14.74 -8.68 2.86
C ASP A 139 -15.98 -8.19 3.62
N THR A 140 -17.11 -8.15 2.93
CA THR A 140 -18.43 -7.80 3.49
C THR A 140 -19.38 -9.00 3.51
N THR A 141 -18.87 -10.23 3.45
CA THR A 141 -19.70 -11.45 3.49
C THR A 141 -20.45 -11.60 4.81
N ASP A 142 -19.86 -11.12 5.91
CA ASP A 142 -20.56 -10.77 7.14
C ASP A 142 -20.63 -9.23 7.25
N PRO A 143 -21.72 -8.60 6.80
CA PRO A 143 -21.79 -7.14 6.78
C PRO A 143 -21.94 -6.53 8.18
N ASP A 144 -22.18 -7.33 9.23
CA ASP A 144 -22.12 -6.86 10.61
C ASP A 144 -20.68 -6.85 11.17
N ASN A 145 -19.75 -7.56 10.52
CA ASN A 145 -18.34 -7.64 10.89
C ASN A 145 -17.44 -7.56 9.63
N PRO A 146 -17.45 -6.43 8.90
CA PRO A 146 -16.65 -6.28 7.70
C PRO A 146 -15.16 -6.33 8.02
N MET A 147 -14.37 -6.91 7.11
CA MET A 147 -12.93 -7.07 7.25
C MET A 147 -12.20 -6.39 6.08
N VAL A 148 -11.03 -5.83 6.36
CA VAL A 148 -10.08 -5.35 5.35
C VAL A 148 -8.98 -6.40 5.19
N ILE A 149 -8.72 -6.81 3.95
CA ILE A 149 -7.72 -7.82 3.62
C ILE A 149 -6.45 -7.10 3.20
N LEU A 150 -5.35 -7.33 3.92
CA LEU A 150 -4.08 -6.62 3.73
C LEU A 150 -2.99 -7.57 3.23
N THR A 151 -2.10 -7.05 2.37
CA THR A 151 -0.79 -7.67 2.14
C THR A 151 0.25 -6.79 2.83
N ASP A 152 0.91 -7.36 3.82
CA ASP A 152 1.79 -6.65 4.74
C ASP A 152 3.26 -7.04 4.49
N PRO A 153 4.06 -6.14 3.91
CA PRO A 153 5.49 -6.38 3.73
C PRO A 153 6.28 -6.56 5.02
N GLY A 154 5.87 -5.92 6.12
CA GLY A 154 6.59 -5.95 7.39
C GLY A 154 6.53 -7.34 8.03
N THR A 155 5.36 -7.96 7.98
CA THR A 155 5.16 -9.33 8.49
C THR A 155 5.34 -10.41 7.42
N GLY A 156 5.32 -10.02 6.14
CA GLY A 156 5.37 -10.92 5.00
C GLY A 156 4.10 -11.74 4.80
N GLN A 157 2.98 -11.37 5.43
CA GLN A 157 1.71 -12.08 5.29
C GLN A 157 0.92 -11.52 4.09
N PRO A 158 0.60 -12.36 3.09
CA PRO A 158 -0.37 -11.99 2.07
C PRO A 158 -1.80 -12.27 2.54
N ALA A 159 -2.71 -11.36 2.20
CA ALA A 159 -4.15 -11.52 2.37
C ALA A 159 -4.61 -11.80 3.83
N GLU A 160 -4.04 -11.09 4.79
CA GLU A 160 -4.44 -11.19 6.20
C GLU A 160 -5.67 -10.30 6.48
N PRO A 161 -6.75 -10.85 7.08
CA PRO A 161 -7.95 -10.08 7.37
C PRO A 161 -7.87 -9.35 8.72
N TYR A 162 -8.21 -8.06 8.72
CA TYR A 162 -8.33 -7.22 9.91
C TYR A 162 -9.75 -6.67 10.04
N PRO A 163 -10.33 -6.56 11.25
CA PRO A 163 -11.58 -5.86 11.47
C PRO A 163 -11.54 -4.44 10.87
N LEU A 164 -12.61 -4.03 10.19
CA LEU A 164 -12.66 -2.72 9.54
C LEU A 164 -12.45 -1.56 10.53
N ASP A 165 -13.02 -1.65 11.73
CA ASP A 165 -12.86 -0.62 12.76
C ASP A 165 -11.40 -0.49 13.20
N GLN A 166 -10.71 -1.61 13.43
CA GLN A 166 -9.28 -1.63 13.73
C GLN A 166 -8.45 -1.03 12.60
N PHE A 167 -8.76 -1.36 11.35
CA PHE A 167 -8.06 -0.79 10.20
C PHE A 167 -8.28 0.72 10.06
N MET A 168 -9.51 1.19 10.23
CA MET A 168 -9.85 2.61 10.10
C MET A 168 -9.17 3.46 11.19
N ASP A 169 -9.00 2.92 12.40
CA ASP A 169 -8.25 3.56 13.49
C ASP A 169 -6.78 3.78 13.06
N ALA A 170 -6.09 2.69 12.72
CA ALA A 170 -4.68 2.71 12.30
C ALA A 170 -4.42 3.53 11.03
N TRP A 171 -5.40 3.61 10.13
CA TRP A 171 -5.31 4.41 8.90
C TRP A 171 -5.54 5.91 9.15
N SER A 172 -6.27 6.27 10.21
CA SER A 172 -6.58 7.66 10.53
C SER A 172 -5.35 8.47 10.91
N ASP A 173 -4.31 7.83 11.47
CA ASP A 173 -3.04 8.45 11.85
C ASP A 173 -2.25 9.03 10.69
N SER A 174 -2.45 8.51 9.49
CA SER A 174 -1.87 9.06 8.26
C SER A 174 -2.76 10.09 7.58
N GLN A 175 -3.82 10.56 8.26
CA GLN A 175 -4.90 11.33 7.65
C GLN A 175 -5.58 10.54 6.51
N HIS A 176 -5.74 9.23 6.70
CA HIS A 176 -6.23 8.31 5.67
C HIS A 176 -5.45 8.42 4.36
N PHE A 177 -4.12 8.46 4.45
CA PHE A 177 -3.26 8.54 3.29
C PHE A 177 -3.39 7.26 2.46
N MET A 178 -3.59 7.42 1.16
CA MET A 178 -3.52 6.32 0.20
C MET A 178 -2.83 6.72 -1.09
N VAL A 179 -2.29 5.73 -1.78
CA VAL A 179 -1.83 5.82 -3.16
C VAL A 179 -2.55 4.75 -3.96
N ALA A 180 -3.30 5.15 -4.98
CA ALA A 180 -3.96 4.23 -5.89
C ALA A 180 -3.37 4.35 -7.30
N THR A 181 -3.22 3.23 -7.99
CA THR A 181 -2.89 3.26 -9.43
C THR A 181 -4.09 3.77 -10.21
N ASP A 182 -3.89 4.67 -11.17
CA ASP A 182 -5.00 5.24 -11.96
C ASP A 182 -5.48 4.30 -13.08
N ILE A 183 -4.86 3.12 -13.18
CA ILE A 183 -5.15 2.09 -14.18
C ILE A 183 -5.22 0.70 -13.52
N PRO A 184 -6.03 -0.22 -14.06
CA PRO A 184 -6.05 -1.60 -13.57
C PRO A 184 -4.78 -2.36 -13.91
N ILE A 185 -4.46 -3.36 -13.10
CA ILE A 185 -3.42 -4.32 -13.47
C ILE A 185 -3.82 -5.12 -14.72
N PRO A 186 -2.85 -5.60 -15.54
CA PRO A 186 -3.15 -6.39 -16.73
C PRO A 186 -4.08 -7.58 -16.49
N ALA A 187 -3.92 -8.28 -15.37
CA ALA A 187 -4.77 -9.41 -15.01
C ALA A 187 -6.24 -9.01 -14.75
N ALA A 188 -6.49 -7.80 -14.26
CA ALA A 188 -7.84 -7.28 -14.06
C ALA A 188 -8.47 -6.88 -15.41
N VAL A 189 -7.71 -6.25 -16.31
CA VAL A 189 -8.15 -6.00 -17.69
C VAL A 189 -8.59 -7.29 -18.37
N ASP A 190 -7.75 -8.34 -18.28
CA ASP A 190 -8.07 -9.66 -18.82
C ASP A 190 -9.34 -10.24 -18.18
N PHE A 191 -9.51 -10.09 -16.86
CA PHE A 191 -10.70 -10.54 -16.15
C PHE A 191 -11.97 -9.86 -16.69
N PHE A 192 -11.98 -8.53 -16.81
CA PHE A 192 -13.15 -7.80 -17.28
C PHE A 192 -13.50 -8.12 -18.73
N GLN A 193 -12.50 -8.21 -19.61
CA GLN A 193 -12.72 -8.58 -21.01
C GLN A 193 -13.28 -10.00 -21.14
N ASN A 194 -12.74 -10.96 -20.40
CA ASN A 194 -13.17 -12.36 -20.44
C ASN A 194 -14.58 -12.58 -19.85
N ASN A 195 -15.05 -11.67 -19.00
CA ASN A 195 -16.38 -11.71 -18.39
C ASN A 195 -17.39 -10.75 -19.05
N ASN A 196 -17.05 -10.15 -20.20
CA ASN A 196 -17.91 -9.21 -20.93
C ASN A 196 -18.35 -7.99 -20.10
N MET A 197 -17.41 -7.42 -19.35
CA MET A 197 -17.62 -6.22 -18.53
C MET A 197 -16.91 -5.03 -19.19
N PRO A 198 -17.57 -4.31 -20.11
CA PRO A 198 -16.93 -3.29 -20.96
C PRO A 198 -16.53 -2.03 -20.19
N ASP A 199 -17.09 -1.84 -19.00
CA ASP A 199 -16.90 -0.64 -18.17
C ASP A 199 -15.78 -0.81 -17.14
N PHE A 200 -15.09 -1.97 -17.11
CA PHE A 200 -13.90 -2.24 -16.29
C PHE A 200 -14.06 -2.02 -14.77
N HIS A 201 -15.27 -2.25 -14.27
CA HIS A 201 -15.64 -2.16 -12.86
C HIS A 201 -16.58 -3.33 -12.52
N LEU A 202 -16.71 -3.70 -11.24
CA LEU A 202 -17.69 -4.72 -10.84
C LEU A 202 -19.13 -4.21 -11.08
N PRO A 203 -20.09 -5.06 -11.50
CA PRO A 203 -21.46 -4.61 -11.76
C PRO A 203 -22.23 -4.33 -10.46
N GLU A 204 -21.84 -5.01 -9.38
CA GLU A 204 -22.43 -4.91 -8.05
C GLU A 204 -21.32 -4.99 -6.98
N ILE A 205 -21.48 -4.21 -5.92
CA ILE A 205 -20.61 -4.14 -4.75
C ILE A 205 -21.47 -4.45 -3.52
N ALA A 206 -21.17 -5.57 -2.83
CA ALA A 206 -21.95 -6.04 -1.67
C ALA A 206 -23.48 -6.17 -1.93
N GLY A 207 -23.88 -6.45 -3.17
CA GLY A 207 -25.29 -6.55 -3.58
C GLY A 207 -25.97 -5.22 -3.92
N VAL A 208 -25.20 -4.12 -3.98
CA VAL A 208 -25.61 -2.80 -4.46
C VAL A 208 -25.08 -2.62 -5.88
N ASP A 209 -25.91 -2.19 -6.84
CA ASP A 209 -25.43 -1.93 -8.20
C ASP A 209 -24.40 -0.78 -8.23
N TYR A 210 -23.53 -0.79 -9.25
CA TYR A 210 -22.43 0.15 -9.36
C TYR A 210 -22.86 1.62 -9.28
N ASP A 211 -23.92 2.03 -10.00
CA ASP A 211 -24.39 3.41 -10.01
C ASP A 211 -24.82 3.85 -8.60
N THR A 212 -25.55 2.99 -7.89
CA THR A 212 -25.96 3.25 -6.51
C THR A 212 -24.76 3.24 -5.55
N PHE A 213 -23.79 2.35 -5.72
CA PHE A 213 -22.56 2.39 -4.95
C PHE A 213 -21.81 3.71 -5.15
N ASN A 214 -21.73 4.20 -6.38
CA ASN A 214 -21.11 5.48 -6.70
C ASN A 214 -21.89 6.65 -6.05
N ASP A 215 -23.21 6.56 -5.89
CA ASP A 215 -23.96 7.53 -5.08
C ASP A 215 -23.55 7.49 -3.59
N TYR A 216 -23.36 6.30 -3.00
CA TYR A 216 -22.83 6.15 -1.63
C TYR A 216 -21.41 6.72 -1.48
N HIS A 217 -20.54 6.44 -2.46
CA HIS A 217 -19.17 6.93 -2.50
C HIS A 217 -19.12 8.46 -2.62
N ASN A 218 -19.87 9.05 -3.53
CA ASN A 218 -19.96 10.51 -3.61
C ASN A 218 -20.55 11.11 -2.33
N TYR A 219 -21.64 10.53 -1.82
CA TYR A 219 -22.28 11.01 -0.60
C TYR A 219 -21.33 10.98 0.62
N SER A 220 -20.45 9.98 0.72
CA SER A 220 -19.48 9.85 1.83
C SER A 220 -18.56 11.08 1.96
N HIS A 221 -18.31 11.79 0.87
CA HIS A 221 -17.50 13.02 0.82
C HIS A 221 -18.30 14.31 1.08
N THR A 222 -19.62 14.25 1.27
CA THR A 222 -20.44 15.43 1.67
C THR A 222 -20.72 15.55 3.15
N ILE A 223 -20.44 14.50 3.91
CA ILE A 223 -20.82 14.37 5.32
C ILE A 223 -19.61 14.53 6.23
N ASP A 224 -19.88 14.73 7.53
CA ASP A 224 -18.85 14.50 8.54
C ASP A 224 -18.64 12.98 8.66
N PHE A 225 -17.74 12.45 7.84
CA PHE A 225 -17.55 11.02 7.67
C PHE A 225 -17.30 10.32 9.02
N THR A 226 -16.46 10.89 9.89
CA THR A 226 -16.14 10.29 11.19
C THR A 226 -17.37 10.06 12.06
N SER A 227 -18.30 11.02 12.12
CA SER A 227 -19.49 10.91 12.99
C SER A 227 -20.66 10.21 12.31
N GLN A 228 -20.74 10.23 10.98
CA GLN A 228 -21.89 9.77 10.21
C GLN A 228 -21.65 8.44 9.46
N PHE A 229 -20.41 7.94 9.44
CA PHE A 229 -20.07 6.66 8.81
C PHE A 229 -20.94 5.48 9.28
N PRO A 230 -21.22 5.28 10.59
CA PRO A 230 -22.06 4.16 11.03
C PRO A 230 -23.47 4.16 10.42
N ASP A 231 -24.08 5.34 10.28
CA ASP A 231 -25.40 5.48 9.67
C ASP A 231 -25.33 5.25 8.15
N LEU A 232 -24.30 5.79 7.48
CA LEU A 232 -24.11 5.60 6.04
C LEU A 232 -23.85 4.12 5.70
N TYR A 233 -22.99 3.46 6.46
CA TYR A 233 -22.71 2.03 6.30
C TYR A 233 -23.94 1.17 6.60
N ASN A 234 -24.73 1.52 7.63
CA ASN A 234 -25.98 0.82 7.90
C ASN A 234 -26.99 0.98 6.75
N SER A 235 -27.05 2.15 6.12
CA SER A 235 -27.85 2.38 4.90
C SER A 235 -27.37 1.48 3.76
N PHE A 236 -26.07 1.51 3.45
CA PHE A 236 -25.44 0.70 2.40
C PHE A 236 -25.71 -0.79 2.59
N LYS A 237 -25.49 -1.30 3.80
CA LYS A 237 -25.73 -2.70 4.18
C LYS A 237 -27.19 -3.14 3.99
N LEU A 238 -28.14 -2.27 4.31
CA LEU A 238 -29.56 -2.60 4.25
C LEU A 238 -30.15 -2.47 2.84
N TYR A 239 -29.54 -1.65 1.98
CA TYR A 239 -30.03 -1.32 0.65
C TYR A 239 -30.45 -2.56 -0.18
N PRO A 240 -29.66 -3.65 -0.27
CA PRO A 240 -30.03 -4.83 -1.06
C PRO A 240 -31.30 -5.54 -0.56
N THR A 241 -31.70 -5.31 0.70
CA THR A 241 -32.88 -5.92 1.33
C THR A 241 -34.15 -5.08 1.19
N MET A 242 -34.06 -3.91 0.55
CA MET A 242 -35.12 -2.91 0.49
C MET A 242 -35.59 -2.67 -0.96
N PRO A 243 -36.27 -3.64 -1.59
CA PRO A 243 -36.67 -3.52 -2.99
C PRO A 243 -37.62 -2.33 -3.21
N GLY A 244 -37.27 -1.49 -4.18
CA GLY A 244 -38.07 -0.33 -4.58
C GLY A 244 -37.76 0.97 -3.82
N TRP A 245 -36.77 0.96 -2.94
CA TRP A 245 -36.24 2.20 -2.36
C TRP A 245 -35.33 2.91 -3.35
N THR A 246 -35.43 4.22 -3.38
CA THR A 246 -34.40 5.06 -4.00
C THR A 246 -33.21 5.23 -3.04
N PHE A 247 -32.07 5.72 -3.55
CA PHE A 247 -30.94 6.08 -2.70
C PHE A 247 -31.33 7.08 -1.59
N ASP A 248 -32.11 8.11 -1.92
CA ASP A 248 -32.62 9.08 -0.96
C ASP A 248 -33.53 8.44 0.11
N ASP A 249 -34.38 7.47 -0.26
CA ASP A 249 -35.21 6.75 0.71
C ASP A 249 -34.33 5.98 1.72
N ALA A 250 -33.22 5.40 1.25
CA ALA A 250 -32.26 4.68 2.08
C ALA A 250 -31.48 5.58 3.03
N LEU A 251 -31.09 6.80 2.59
CA LEU A 251 -30.47 7.80 3.45
C LEU A 251 -31.44 8.32 4.53
N LEU A 252 -32.67 8.65 4.13
CA LEU A 252 -33.71 9.15 5.04
C LEU A 252 -34.06 8.13 6.13
N HIS A 253 -34.02 6.83 5.80
CA HIS A 253 -34.31 5.77 6.75
C HIS A 253 -33.33 5.73 7.94
N VAL A 254 -32.06 6.06 7.70
CA VAL A 254 -31.01 6.12 8.73
C VAL A 254 -30.84 7.53 9.30
N GLY A 255 -31.66 8.49 8.89
CA GLY A 255 -31.62 9.86 9.41
C GLY A 255 -30.56 10.76 8.76
N LEU A 256 -30.01 10.35 7.62
CA LEU A 256 -29.07 11.15 6.84
C LEU A 256 -29.81 12.16 5.92
N PRO A 257 -29.25 13.35 5.67
CA PRO A 257 -29.83 14.31 4.74
C PRO A 257 -29.88 13.74 3.30
N PRO A 258 -30.78 14.26 2.45
CA PRO A 258 -30.88 13.83 1.05
C PRO A 258 -29.61 14.18 0.28
N PHE A 259 -29.30 13.37 -0.73
CA PHE A 259 -28.14 13.56 -1.59
C PHE A 259 -28.38 14.69 -2.60
N ASP A 260 -27.38 15.55 -2.78
CA ASP A 260 -27.36 16.52 -3.87
C ASP A 260 -26.32 16.09 -4.92
N PRO A 261 -26.73 15.36 -5.97
CA PRO A 261 -25.81 14.88 -6.99
C PRO A 261 -25.17 16.03 -7.81
N THR A 262 -25.70 17.26 -7.72
CA THR A 262 -25.13 18.40 -8.44
C THR A 262 -23.81 18.91 -7.86
N LEU A 263 -23.46 18.45 -6.66
CA LEU A 263 -22.18 18.76 -6.01
C LEU A 263 -21.01 17.95 -6.57
N PHE A 264 -21.28 16.93 -7.39
CA PHE A 264 -20.27 16.02 -7.91
C PHE A 264 -20.11 16.15 -9.42
N PRO A 265 -18.86 16.26 -9.92
CA PRO A 265 -18.63 16.11 -11.34
C PRO A 265 -19.03 14.69 -11.77
N ALA A 266 -19.47 14.55 -13.02
CA ALA A 266 -19.66 13.21 -13.58
C ALA A 266 -18.34 12.42 -13.49
N PRO A 267 -18.38 11.12 -13.16
CA PRO A 267 -17.17 10.31 -13.05
C PRO A 267 -16.38 10.40 -14.36
N THR A 268 -15.07 10.62 -14.23
CA THR A 268 -14.16 10.59 -15.37
C THR A 268 -13.85 9.15 -15.70
N PHE A 269 -14.52 8.62 -16.72
CA PHE A 269 -14.24 7.27 -17.20
C PHE A 269 -12.84 7.20 -17.84
N PHE A 270 -11.96 6.40 -17.26
CA PHE A 270 -10.72 5.99 -17.90
C PHE A 270 -10.98 4.70 -18.67
N ASP A 271 -10.67 4.66 -19.97
CA ASP A 271 -10.70 3.42 -20.75
C ASP A 271 -9.34 2.72 -20.61
N PRO A 272 -9.25 1.58 -19.88
CA PRO A 272 -7.97 0.88 -19.72
C PRO A 272 -7.37 0.41 -21.04
N LEU A 273 -8.17 0.21 -22.08
CA LEU A 273 -7.68 -0.19 -23.39
C LEU A 273 -6.98 0.94 -24.16
N SER A 274 -7.14 2.18 -23.69
CA SER A 274 -6.41 3.33 -24.21
C SER A 274 -4.98 3.41 -23.66
N PHE A 275 -4.69 2.72 -22.55
CA PHE A 275 -3.37 2.67 -21.94
C PHE A 275 -2.45 1.70 -22.69
N ASN A 276 -1.21 2.12 -22.98
CA ASN A 276 -0.23 1.26 -23.62
C ASN A 276 0.58 0.45 -22.58
N TYR A 277 0.03 -0.68 -22.13
CA TYR A 277 0.71 -1.59 -21.20
C TYR A 277 2.05 -2.15 -21.72
N ALA A 278 2.30 -2.11 -23.04
CA ALA A 278 3.57 -2.58 -23.60
C ALA A 278 4.75 -1.67 -23.24
N ASP A 279 4.50 -0.38 -22.96
CA ASP A 279 5.55 0.61 -22.65
C ASP A 279 6.04 0.53 -21.19
N ILE A 280 5.28 -0.13 -20.31
CA ILE A 280 5.63 -0.31 -18.88
C ILE A 280 6.92 -1.14 -18.71
N ASN A 281 7.25 -2.02 -19.67
CA ASN A 281 8.48 -2.84 -19.62
C ASN A 281 9.76 -2.10 -20.05
N ASN A 282 9.73 -0.77 -20.08
CA ASN A 282 10.89 0.05 -20.41
C ASN A 282 11.69 0.43 -19.14
N PHE A 283 12.78 -0.29 -18.88
CA PHE A 283 13.69 -0.03 -17.73
C PHE A 283 14.68 1.12 -17.94
N SER A 284 14.48 1.98 -18.95
CA SER A 284 15.39 3.10 -19.22
C SER A 284 15.45 4.15 -18.10
N TRP A 285 14.48 4.13 -17.18
CA TRP A 285 14.45 4.99 -16.00
C TRP A 285 15.42 4.52 -14.90
N LEU A 286 15.74 3.23 -14.85
CA LEU A 286 16.83 2.72 -14.01
C LEU A 286 18.18 3.17 -14.59
N THR A 287 19.10 3.59 -13.72
CA THR A 287 20.46 3.97 -14.14
C THR A 287 21.13 2.83 -14.92
N PRO A 288 22.01 3.12 -15.90
CA PRO A 288 22.61 2.08 -16.74
C PRO A 288 23.32 0.96 -15.96
N ASP A 289 23.90 1.26 -14.79
CA ASP A 289 24.57 0.27 -13.95
C ASP A 289 23.58 -0.68 -13.24
N LEU A 290 22.39 -0.19 -12.85
CA LEU A 290 21.29 -1.03 -12.33
C LEU A 290 20.62 -1.89 -13.41
N ASN A 291 20.84 -1.55 -14.68
CA ASN A 291 20.45 -2.35 -15.84
C ASN A 291 21.48 -3.44 -16.21
N THR A 292 22.66 -3.48 -15.56
CA THR A 292 23.75 -4.41 -15.89
C THR A 292 23.72 -5.75 -15.13
N GLY A 293 22.55 -6.38 -15.01
CA GLY A 293 22.45 -7.72 -14.41
C GLY A 293 22.83 -7.79 -12.92
N MET A 294 22.62 -8.97 -12.32
CA MET A 294 22.76 -9.17 -10.86
C MET A 294 24.14 -8.75 -10.31
N GLU A 295 25.25 -9.08 -10.99
CA GLU A 295 26.60 -8.79 -10.47
C GLU A 295 26.91 -7.30 -10.29
N GLY A 296 26.39 -6.44 -11.19
CA GLY A 296 26.53 -4.99 -11.08
C GLY A 296 25.71 -4.42 -9.93
N ILE A 297 24.50 -4.94 -9.75
CA ILE A 297 23.59 -4.57 -8.65
C ILE A 297 24.19 -4.98 -7.31
N THR A 298 24.68 -6.20 -7.17
CA THR A 298 25.31 -6.70 -5.92
C THR A 298 26.47 -5.81 -5.47
N THR A 299 27.34 -5.40 -6.40
CA THR A 299 28.50 -4.56 -6.06
C THR A 299 28.05 -3.18 -5.58
N HIS A 300 27.12 -2.57 -6.31
CA HIS A 300 26.61 -1.24 -5.97
C HIS A 300 25.78 -1.24 -4.67
N SER A 301 24.95 -2.26 -4.44
CA SER A 301 24.22 -2.46 -3.18
C SER A 301 25.16 -2.66 -1.99
N LEU A 302 26.29 -3.37 -2.18
CA LEU A 302 27.32 -3.49 -1.14
C LEU A 302 27.95 -2.14 -0.80
N ASP A 303 28.28 -1.33 -1.82
CA ASP A 303 28.85 0.00 -1.61
C ASP A 303 27.88 0.92 -0.84
N VAL A 304 26.60 0.91 -1.21
CA VAL A 304 25.59 1.77 -0.58
C VAL A 304 25.21 1.31 0.83
N LEU A 305 25.11 0.01 1.07
CA LEU A 305 24.92 -0.51 2.44
C LEU A 305 26.14 -0.21 3.32
N GLN A 306 27.34 -0.22 2.74
CA GLN A 306 28.55 0.16 3.45
C GLN A 306 28.55 1.66 3.78
N ASP A 307 28.11 2.52 2.86
CA ASP A 307 27.93 3.95 3.10
C ASP A 307 26.87 4.22 4.18
N SER A 308 25.73 3.50 4.16
CA SER A 308 24.68 3.57 5.19
C SER A 308 25.20 3.11 6.56
N TYR A 309 25.95 2.00 6.62
CA TYR A 309 26.63 1.57 7.84
C TYR A 309 27.53 2.68 8.41
N ASP A 310 28.38 3.26 7.57
CA ASP A 310 29.33 4.31 7.97
C ASP A 310 28.60 5.57 8.47
N ASP A 311 27.51 5.95 7.81
CA ASP A 311 26.68 7.10 8.17
C ASP A 311 25.92 6.88 9.49
N CYS A 312 25.31 5.72 9.69
CA CYS A 312 24.67 5.33 10.94
C CYS A 312 25.67 5.33 12.10
N MET A 313 26.88 4.78 11.90
CA MET A 313 27.93 4.79 12.91
C MET A 313 28.43 6.21 13.24
N ARG A 314 28.50 7.10 12.24
CA ARG A 314 28.80 8.52 12.45
C ARG A 314 27.73 9.21 13.28
N HIS A 315 26.44 9.05 12.95
CA HIS A 315 25.34 9.68 13.67
C HIS A 315 25.15 9.10 15.08
N ALA A 316 25.44 7.81 15.28
CA ALA A 316 25.51 7.21 16.61
C ALA A 316 26.53 7.92 17.49
N GLN A 317 27.72 8.22 16.95
CA GLN A 317 28.77 8.94 17.68
C GLN A 317 28.37 10.38 17.99
N GLU A 318 27.76 11.08 17.04
CA GLU A 318 27.25 12.45 17.26
C GLU A 318 26.18 12.48 18.36
N CYS A 319 25.27 11.49 18.40
CA CYS A 319 24.28 11.37 19.45
C CYS A 319 24.93 11.14 20.83
N MET A 320 25.98 10.31 20.91
CA MET A 320 26.74 10.10 22.15
C MET A 320 27.42 11.39 22.61
N ASP A 321 28.05 12.13 21.70
CA ASP A 321 28.73 13.39 21.99
C ASP A 321 27.74 14.46 22.49
N ASN A 322 26.50 14.42 22.01
CA ASN A 322 25.40 15.30 22.43
C ASN A 322 24.62 14.80 23.67
N GLY A 323 25.03 13.69 24.29
CA GLY A 323 24.38 13.15 25.48
C GLY A 323 23.01 12.51 25.22
N MET A 324 22.78 12.00 24.00
CA MET A 324 21.56 11.32 23.55
C MET A 324 21.79 9.80 23.38
N PRO A 325 21.96 9.03 24.47
CA PRO A 325 22.35 7.62 24.40
C PRO A 325 21.26 6.71 23.81
N VAL A 326 19.98 7.08 23.94
CA VAL A 326 18.87 6.31 23.35
C VAL A 326 18.90 6.45 21.83
N SER A 327 19.03 7.67 21.31
CA SER A 327 19.16 7.93 19.87
C SER A 327 20.42 7.31 19.30
N SER A 328 21.54 7.34 20.03
CA SER A 328 22.75 6.63 19.63
C SER A 328 22.52 5.13 19.47
N GLN A 329 21.77 4.50 20.39
CA GLN A 329 21.50 3.07 20.31
C GLN A 329 20.62 2.71 19.12
N LEU A 330 19.70 3.59 18.70
CA LEU A 330 18.90 3.40 17.49
C LEU A 330 19.79 3.37 16.24
N TRP A 331 20.69 4.34 16.08
CA TRP A 331 21.66 4.37 14.99
C TRP A 331 22.59 3.14 14.97
N ILE A 332 22.99 2.65 16.15
CA ILE A 332 23.80 1.42 16.26
C ILE A 332 23.00 0.19 15.80
N ASN A 333 21.73 0.10 16.17
CA ASN A 333 20.88 -1.01 15.72
C ASN A 333 20.72 -1.00 14.20
N GLN A 334 20.53 0.17 13.60
CA GLN A 334 20.44 0.32 12.14
C GLN A 334 21.76 0.00 11.43
N ALA A 335 22.91 0.37 12.01
CA ALA A 335 24.20 -0.07 11.50
C ALA A 335 24.31 -1.60 11.53
N HIS A 336 23.79 -2.28 12.56
CA HIS A 336 23.76 -3.74 12.57
C HIS A 336 22.81 -4.34 11.52
N ASP A 337 21.69 -3.67 11.21
CA ASP A 337 20.78 -4.10 10.15
C ASP A 337 21.45 -3.98 8.78
N ALA A 338 22.09 -2.84 8.49
CA ALA A 338 22.89 -2.64 7.28
C ALA A 338 24.03 -3.67 7.16
N GLN A 339 24.76 -3.92 8.25
CA GLN A 339 25.82 -4.94 8.29
C GLN A 339 25.26 -6.35 8.06
N SER A 340 24.09 -6.67 8.62
CA SER A 340 23.44 -7.95 8.42
C SER A 340 23.00 -8.13 6.96
N ALA A 341 22.52 -7.06 6.32
CA ALA A 341 22.20 -7.06 4.89
C ALA A 341 23.46 -7.28 4.03
N ILE A 342 24.57 -6.59 4.33
CA ILE A 342 25.88 -6.82 3.68
C ILE A 342 26.30 -8.29 3.82
N ASP A 343 26.25 -8.83 5.04
CA ASP A 343 26.67 -10.20 5.32
C ASP A 343 25.81 -11.22 4.56
N ASN A 344 24.51 -10.96 4.44
CA ASN A 344 23.58 -11.80 3.68
C ASN A 344 23.89 -11.77 2.18
N ILE A 345 24.17 -10.59 1.62
CA ILE A 345 24.54 -10.42 0.20
C ILE A 345 25.87 -11.14 -0.09
N ILE A 346 26.89 -10.97 0.76
CA ILE A 346 28.19 -11.63 0.60
C ILE A 346 28.07 -13.15 0.72
N SER A 347 27.22 -13.64 1.64
CA SER A 347 27.04 -15.08 1.90
C SER A 347 26.20 -15.79 0.83
N GLY A 348 25.44 -15.04 0.04
CA GLY A 348 24.61 -15.55 -1.07
C GLY A 348 25.31 -15.60 -2.43
N CYS A 349 26.53 -15.07 -2.56
CA CYS A 349 27.35 -15.06 -3.77
C CYS A 349 28.35 -16.22 -3.82
#